data_AF-A0A6V7UFP5-F1
#
_entry.id   AF-A0A6V7UFP5-F1
#
_cell.length_a   1.000
_cell.length_b   1.000
_cell.length_c   1.000
_cell.angle_alpha   90.00
_cell.angle_beta   90.00
_cell.angle_gamma   90.00
#
_symmetry.space_group_name_H-M   'P 1'
#
loop_
_entity.id
_entity.type
_entity.pdbx_description
1 polymer ?
#
loop_
_entity_poly.entity_id
_entity_poly.type
_entity_poly.pdbx_seq_one_letter_code
_entity_poly.pdbx_strand_id
1 'polypeptide(L)'
;MGAIRPIEFADWAAPILAVKKANGKIRVCIDYSTGLNEALELNKYPLPTPQEIWSEMHGNKIFSQLDLRDAYLQVELDSDSKKLANINTHMGIFEVQRLPFGVKSAPAIFQKLMDELISGLKGVFAYLDDLIIGSENETEHKKFLFNYSEESKNMD
;
A
#
# COMPACT_ATOMS: atom_id res chain seq x y z
N MET A 1 -10.94 4.44 -12.99
CA MET A 1 -9.63 4.15 -12.37
C MET A 1 -8.52 4.61 -13.30
N GLY A 2 -7.96 5.79 -13.04
CA GLY A 2 -6.89 6.43 -13.81
C GLY A 2 -5.51 6.19 -13.20
N ALA A 3 -5.12 4.92 -13.05
CA ALA A 3 -3.83 4.57 -12.45
C ALA A 3 -2.65 4.77 -13.41
N ILE A 4 -2.91 4.77 -14.72
CA ILE A 4 -1.90 4.97 -15.77
C ILE A 4 -2.42 5.90 -16.87
N ARG A 5 -1.53 6.67 -17.48
CA ARG A 5 -1.81 7.60 -18.58
C ARG A 5 -0.80 7.40 -19.71
N PRO A 6 -1.20 7.28 -20.98
CA PRO A 6 -0.24 7.14 -22.08
C PRO A 6 0.61 8.41 -22.24
N ILE A 7 1.90 8.24 -22.53
CA ILE A 7 2.85 9.32 -22.79
C ILE A 7 3.74 8.96 -23.99
N GLU A 8 4.28 9.97 -24.67
CA GLU A 8 5.14 9.76 -25.85
C GLU A 8 6.61 9.59 -25.50
N PHE A 9 7.08 10.26 -24.44
CA PHE A 9 8.50 10.31 -24.07
C PHE A 9 8.67 10.14 -22.57
N ALA A 10 9.69 9.39 -22.16
CA ALA A 10 10.07 9.17 -20.78
C ALA A 10 11.58 8.95 -20.65
N ASP A 11 12.20 9.58 -19.66
CA ASP A 11 13.61 9.34 -19.32
C ASP A 11 13.80 8.00 -18.57
N TRP A 12 12.79 7.63 -17.78
CA TRP A 12 12.74 6.38 -17.02
C TRP A 12 11.49 5.60 -17.39
N ALA A 13 11.63 4.29 -17.65
CA ALA A 13 10.51 3.38 -17.79
C ALA A 13 10.90 1.95 -17.41
N ALA A 14 10.15 1.34 -16.50
CA ALA A 14 10.34 -0.05 -16.08
C ALA A 14 9.52 -1.02 -16.97
N PRO A 15 10.04 -2.20 -17.31
CA PRO A 15 9.28 -3.19 -18.07
C PRO A 15 8.18 -3.82 -17.20
N ILE A 16 7.13 -4.32 -17.85
CA ILE A 16 6.12 -5.17 -17.21
C ILE A 16 6.46 -6.66 -17.35
N LEU A 17 6.11 -7.44 -16.33
CA LEU A 17 6.23 -8.89 -16.28
C LEU A 17 4.85 -9.53 -16.11
N ALA A 18 4.59 -10.58 -16.86
CA ALA A 18 3.39 -11.40 -16.69
C ALA A 18 3.73 -12.62 -15.81
N VAL A 19 3.19 -12.65 -14.59
CA VAL A 19 3.39 -13.74 -13.64
C VAL A 19 2.14 -14.59 -13.55
N LYS A 20 2.27 -15.91 -13.70
CA LYS A 20 1.17 -16.85 -13.53
C LYS A 20 1.01 -17.20 -12.05
N LYS A 21 -0.16 -16.91 -11.47
CA LYS A 21 -0.53 -17.35 -10.12
C LYS A 21 -0.77 -18.86 -10.10
N ALA A 22 -0.67 -19.47 -8.92
CA ALA A 22 -0.96 -20.89 -8.70
C ALA A 22 -2.37 -21.29 -9.18
N ASN A 23 -3.34 -20.38 -9.07
CA ASN A 23 -4.71 -20.57 -9.56
C ASN A 23 -4.88 -20.38 -11.08
N GLY A 24 -3.79 -20.25 -11.83
CA GLY A 24 -3.79 -20.08 -13.28
C GLY A 24 -4.03 -18.66 -13.80
N LYS A 25 -4.44 -17.70 -12.95
CA LYS A 25 -4.63 -16.30 -13.35
C LYS A 25 -3.29 -15.62 -13.61
N ILE A 26 -3.27 -14.70 -14.57
CA ILE A 26 -2.09 -13.86 -14.85
C ILE A 26 -2.17 -12.60 -13.98
N ARG A 27 -1.04 -12.22 -13.38
CA ARG A 27 -0.81 -10.94 -12.71
C ARG A 27 0.24 -10.18 -13.51
N VAL A 28 -0.08 -8.94 -13.88
CA VAL A 28 0.92 -8.02 -14.42
C VAL A 28 1.65 -7.38 -13.25
N CYS A 29 2.97 -7.48 -13.26
CA CYS A 29 3.87 -6.86 -12.29
C CYS A 29 4.77 -5.86 -13.02
N ILE A 30 5.22 -4.83 -12.33
CA ILE A 30 6.20 -3.89 -12.87
C ILE A 30 7.55 -4.23 -12.26
N ASP A 31 8.58 -4.36 -13.10
CA ASP A 31 9.92 -4.72 -12.64
C ASP A 31 10.80 -3.48 -12.47
N TYR A 32 10.69 -2.84 -11.30
CA TYR A 32 11.55 -1.72 -10.93
C TYR A 32 12.96 -2.16 -10.49
N SER A 33 13.27 -3.46 -10.47
CA SER A 33 14.62 -3.93 -10.13
C SER A 33 15.64 -3.62 -11.22
N THR A 34 15.19 -3.38 -12.46
CA THR A 34 16.06 -3.12 -13.63
C THR A 34 16.63 -1.70 -13.68
N GLY A 35 16.65 -0.97 -12.56
CA GLY A 35 17.31 0.33 -12.48
C GLY A 35 16.73 1.27 -11.44
N LEU A 36 15.40 1.47 -11.42
CA LEU A 36 14.79 2.47 -10.52
C LEU A 36 15.09 2.16 -9.05
N ASN A 37 14.91 0.91 -8.63
CA ASN A 37 15.19 0.52 -7.26
C ASN A 37 16.67 0.64 -6.88
N GLU A 38 17.61 0.56 -7.82
CA GLU A 38 19.02 0.79 -7.52
C GLU A 38 19.31 2.29 -7.35
N ALA A 39 18.72 3.13 -8.20
CA ALA A 39 18.91 4.57 -8.20
C ALA A 39 18.19 5.31 -7.05
N LEU A 40 17.08 4.76 -6.55
CA LEU A 40 16.30 5.40 -5.49
C LEU A 40 17.04 5.42 -4.15
N GLU A 41 16.86 6.47 -3.38
CA GLU A 41 17.16 6.43 -1.95
C GLU A 41 16.10 5.61 -1.22
N LEU A 42 16.54 4.67 -0.38
CA LEU A 42 15.62 3.82 0.37
C LEU A 42 14.98 4.62 1.51
N ASN A 43 13.64 4.65 1.55
CA ASN A 43 12.93 5.12 2.73
C ASN A 43 13.11 4.08 3.86
N LYS A 44 13.69 4.52 4.98
CA LYS A 44 14.02 3.67 6.14
C LYS A 44 12.99 3.78 7.27
N TYR A 45 11.77 4.23 6.99
CA TYR A 45 10.70 4.20 7.98
C TYR A 45 10.56 2.76 8.52
N PRO A 46 10.56 2.58 9.85
CA PRO A 46 10.56 1.25 10.42
C PRO A 46 9.25 0.54 10.11
N LEU A 47 9.35 -0.71 9.67
CA LEU A 47 8.20 -1.61 9.74
C LEU A 47 8.13 -2.18 11.15
N PRO A 48 6.94 -2.27 11.72
CA PRO A 48 6.80 -2.77 13.08
C PRO A 48 7.18 -4.25 13.15
N THR A 49 7.87 -4.59 14.22
CA THR A 49 8.30 -5.95 14.52
C THR A 49 7.14 -6.76 15.10
N PRO A 50 7.10 -8.09 14.91
CA PRO A 50 6.07 -8.92 15.52
C PRO A 50 5.92 -8.70 17.03
N GLN A 51 7.00 -8.38 17.75
CA GLN A 51 6.95 -8.09 19.18
C GLN A 51 6.20 -6.80 19.50
N GLU A 52 6.41 -5.74 18.72
CA GLU A 52 5.68 -4.47 18.86
C GLU A 52 4.18 -4.67 18.56
N ILE A 53 3.88 -5.40 17.48
CA ILE A 53 2.50 -5.75 17.12
C ILE A 53 1.82 -6.51 18.29
N TRP A 54 2.51 -7.48 18.90
CA TRP A 54 1.94 -8.30 19.97
C TRP A 54 1.76 -7.50 21.26
N SER A 55 2.68 -6.58 21.54
CA SER A 55 2.61 -5.69 22.70
C SER A 55 1.39 -4.78 22.62
N GLU A 56 1.13 -4.18 21.46
CA GLU A 56 -0.06 -3.33 21.24
C GLU A 56 -1.38 -4.11 21.31
N MET A 57 -1.34 -5.39 20.95
CA MET A 57 -2.52 -6.27 21.01
C MET A 57 -2.78 -6.84 22.42
N HIS A 58 -1.86 -6.68 23.37
CA HIS A 58 -1.97 -7.30 24.68
C HIS A 58 -3.20 -6.79 25.46
N GLY A 59 -3.98 -7.72 26.02
CA GLY A 59 -5.21 -7.42 26.78
C GLY A 59 -6.49 -7.45 25.93
N ASN A 60 -6.38 -7.30 24.61
CA ASN A 60 -7.50 -7.47 23.70
C ASN A 60 -7.89 -8.96 23.59
N LYS A 61 -9.19 -9.20 23.42
CA LYS A 61 -9.78 -10.55 23.35
C LYS A 61 -10.43 -10.83 22.00
N ILE A 62 -10.82 -9.79 21.28
CA ILE A 62 -11.51 -9.86 20.00
C ILE A 62 -10.67 -9.10 18.99
N PHE A 63 -10.48 -9.71 17.82
CA PHE A 63 -9.68 -9.15 16.75
C PHE A 63 -10.45 -9.20 15.43
N SER A 64 -10.21 -8.20 14.59
CA SER A 64 -10.62 -8.22 13.18
C SER A 64 -9.49 -7.66 12.34
N GLN A 65 -9.30 -8.27 11.18
CA GLN A 65 -8.33 -7.85 10.19
C GLN A 65 -9.10 -7.34 8.98
N LEU A 66 -8.80 -6.11 8.58
CA LEU A 66 -9.31 -5.50 7.37
C LEU A 66 -8.19 -5.48 6.32
N ASP A 67 -8.44 -6.13 5.19
CA ASP A 67 -7.55 -6.14 4.03
C ASP A 67 -7.84 -4.92 3.16
N LEU A 68 -6.84 -4.06 2.96
CA LEU A 68 -6.97 -2.87 2.13
C LEU A 68 -6.82 -3.24 0.65
N ARG A 69 -7.94 -3.29 -0.07
CA ARG A 69 -7.95 -3.57 -1.51
C ARG A 69 -7.04 -2.58 -2.25
N ASP A 70 -6.12 -3.12 -3.04
CA ASP A 70 -5.20 -2.35 -3.90
C ASP A 70 -4.43 -1.26 -3.13
N ALA A 71 -4.12 -1.50 -1.85
CA ALA A 71 -3.56 -0.55 -0.87
C ALA A 71 -2.61 0.52 -1.46
N TYR A 72 -1.46 0.12 -2.03
CA TYR A 72 -0.47 1.08 -2.55
C TYR A 72 -1.04 1.96 -3.66
N LEU A 73 -1.96 1.44 -4.49
CA LEU A 73 -2.58 2.20 -5.57
C LEU A 73 -3.57 3.27 -5.05
N GLN A 74 -3.86 3.30 -3.76
CA GLN A 74 -4.63 4.38 -3.14
C GLN A 74 -3.77 5.64 -2.96
N VAL A 75 -2.45 5.52 -2.89
CA VAL A 75 -1.52 6.65 -2.69
C VAL A 75 -1.20 7.31 -4.03
N GLU A 76 -1.47 8.60 -4.17
CA GLU A 76 -1.10 9.37 -5.35
C GLU A 76 0.38 9.76 -5.34
N LEU A 77 1.04 9.61 -6.49
CA LEU A 77 2.41 10.07 -6.67
C LEU A 77 2.42 11.57 -6.99
N ASP A 78 3.42 12.28 -6.46
CA ASP A 78 3.73 13.63 -6.91
C ASP A 78 4.26 13.62 -8.36
N SER A 79 4.34 14.80 -8.97
CA SER A 79 4.72 14.95 -10.38
C SER A 79 6.12 14.45 -10.72
N ASP A 80 7.07 14.49 -9.79
CA ASP A 80 8.44 14.07 -10.05
C ASP A 80 8.57 12.56 -9.87
N SER A 81 7.92 12.00 -8.85
CA SER A 81 7.81 10.55 -8.68
C SER A 81 7.10 9.87 -9.86
N LYS A 82 6.05 10.50 -10.42
CA LYS A 82 5.35 10.02 -11.63
C LYS A 82 6.32 9.80 -12.81
N LYS A 83 7.23 10.76 -13.05
CA LYS A 83 8.23 10.68 -14.14
C LYS A 83 9.25 9.55 -13.96
N LEU A 84 9.51 9.13 -12.73
CA LEU A 84 10.46 8.05 -12.44
C LEU A 84 9.80 6.67 -12.52
N ALA A 85 8.50 6.60 -12.22
CA ALA A 85 7.74 5.36 -12.12
C ALA A 85 7.03 4.95 -13.42
N ASN A 86 7.38 5.52 -14.58
CA ASN A 86 6.71 5.12 -15.83
C ASN A 86 6.95 3.63 -16.13
N ILE A 87 6.07 3.07 -16.95
CA ILE A 87 6.15 1.69 -17.40
C ILE A 87 6.25 1.62 -18.92
N ASN A 88 7.03 0.65 -19.40
CA ASN A 88 7.11 0.31 -20.80
C ASN A 88 6.38 -1.02 -21.05
N THR A 89 5.50 -1.01 -22.04
CA THR A 89 4.69 -2.16 -22.42
C THR A 89 4.74 -2.36 -23.94
N HIS A 90 4.23 -3.48 -24.43
CA HIS A 90 4.07 -3.72 -25.87
C HIS A 90 3.10 -2.72 -26.56
N MET A 91 2.32 -1.95 -25.79
CA MET A 91 1.42 -0.92 -26.32
C MET A 91 2.00 0.50 -26.21
N GLY A 92 3.25 0.64 -25.78
CA GLY A 92 3.90 1.93 -25.54
C GLY A 92 4.14 2.21 -24.06
N ILE A 93 4.49 3.47 -23.78
CA ILE A 93 4.91 3.96 -22.48
C ILE A 93 3.73 4.60 -21.75
N PHE A 94 3.61 4.33 -20.46
CA PHE A 94 2.56 4.88 -19.61
C PHE A 94 3.14 5.48 -18.33
N GLU A 95 2.65 6.66 -17.98
CA GLU A 95 2.92 7.33 -16.71
C GLU A 95 2.01 6.78 -15.63
N VAL A 96 2.62 6.26 -14.56
CA VAL A 96 1.90 5.72 -13.40
C VAL A 96 1.52 6.85 -12.46
N GLN A 97 0.24 6.93 -12.09
CA GLN A 97 -0.31 8.03 -11.27
C GLN A 97 -0.30 7.73 -9.76
N ARG A 98 -0.24 6.45 -9.38
CA ARG A 98 -0.37 5.96 -8.00
C ARG A 98 0.82 5.11 -7.61
N LEU A 99 1.15 5.01 -6.32
CA LEU A 99 2.34 4.29 -5.85
C LEU A 99 2.30 2.81 -6.30
N PRO A 100 3.19 2.39 -7.21
CA PRO A 100 3.11 1.06 -7.80
C PRO A 100 3.81 0.02 -6.92
N PHE A 101 3.27 -1.20 -6.94
CA PHE A 101 3.96 -2.36 -6.39
C PHE A 101 5.31 -2.57 -7.08
N GLY A 102 6.31 -3.04 -6.31
CA GLY A 102 7.65 -3.32 -6.80
C GLY A 102 8.67 -2.20 -6.56
N VAL A 103 8.22 -0.98 -6.23
CA VAL A 103 9.11 0.10 -5.77
C VAL A 103 9.62 -0.23 -4.37
N LYS A 104 10.94 -0.21 -4.15
CA LYS A 104 11.55 -0.66 -2.89
C LYS A 104 11.12 0.15 -1.67
N SER A 105 10.79 1.42 -1.86
CA SER A 105 10.35 2.33 -0.78
C SER A 105 8.84 2.29 -0.55
N ALA A 106 8.05 1.62 -1.40
CA ALA A 106 6.60 1.62 -1.30
C ALA A 106 6.08 1.08 0.05
N PRO A 107 6.59 -0.05 0.60
CA PRO A 107 6.13 -0.56 1.89
C PRO A 107 6.34 0.43 3.04
N ALA A 108 7.53 1.05 3.10
CA ALA A 108 7.87 2.01 4.14
C ALA A 108 7.06 3.32 4.03
N ILE A 109 6.82 3.80 2.80
CA ILE A 109 5.95 4.96 2.56
C ILE A 109 4.53 4.66 3.01
N PHE A 110 4.00 3.48 2.65
CA PHE A 110 2.63 3.10 2.98
C PHE A 110 2.46 2.89 4.49
N GLN A 111 3.40 2.21 5.15
CA GLN A 111 3.37 2.02 6.59
C GLN A 111 3.35 3.36 7.33
N LYS A 112 4.23 4.30 6.95
CA LYS A 112 4.25 5.64 7.53
C LYS A 112 2.89 6.34 7.41
N LEU A 113 2.30 6.29 6.22
CA LEU A 113 0.98 6.90 5.98
C LEU A 113 -0.10 6.26 6.85
N MET A 114 -0.11 4.93 6.95
CA MET A 114 -1.07 4.21 7.77
C MET A 114 -0.92 4.54 9.25
N ASP A 115 0.31 4.59 9.76
CA ASP A 115 0.60 4.94 11.16
C ASP A 115 0.17 6.39 11.47
N GLU A 116 0.35 7.31 10.52
CA GLU A 116 -0.17 8.68 10.62
C GLU A 116 -1.70 8.73 10.61
N LEU A 117 -2.36 7.94 9.76
CA LEU A 117 -3.82 7.86 9.65
C LEU A 117 -4.49 7.30 10.91
N ILE A 118 -3.88 6.30 11.54
CA ILE A 118 -4.44 5.65 12.74
C ILE A 118 -3.91 6.25 14.05
N SER A 119 -3.06 7.27 13.97
CA SER A 119 -2.47 7.91 15.14
C SER A 119 -3.55 8.41 16.09
N GLY A 120 -3.50 7.95 17.34
CA GLY A 120 -4.47 8.29 18.39
C GLY A 120 -5.63 7.31 18.53
N LEU A 121 -5.75 6.33 17.64
CA LEU A 121 -6.75 5.28 17.70
C LEU A 121 -6.22 4.12 18.55
N LYS A 122 -6.88 3.86 19.68
CA LYS A 122 -6.48 2.76 20.58
C LYS A 122 -6.96 1.42 20.04
N GLY A 123 -6.12 0.40 20.14
CA GLY A 123 -6.45 -0.95 19.69
C GLY A 123 -6.52 -1.09 18.17
N VAL A 124 -5.99 -0.13 17.42
CA VAL A 124 -5.89 -0.20 15.95
C VAL A 124 -4.43 -0.18 15.56
N PHE A 125 -4.08 -1.07 14.66
CA PHE A 125 -2.71 -1.34 14.29
C PHE A 125 -2.62 -1.58 12.78
N ALA A 126 -1.68 -0.94 12.10
CA ALA A 126 -1.44 -1.17 10.68
C ALA A 126 -0.17 -1.98 10.46
N TYR A 127 -0.25 -2.99 9.61
CA TYR A 127 0.90 -3.70 9.07
C TYR A 127 0.79 -3.75 7.55
N LEU A 128 1.47 -2.84 6.86
CA LEU A 128 1.37 -2.68 5.42
C LEU A 128 -0.10 -2.55 4.96
N ASP A 129 -0.62 -3.52 4.23
CA ASP A 129 -1.96 -3.62 3.68
C ASP A 129 -3.01 -4.18 4.67
N ASP A 130 -2.58 -4.66 5.84
CA ASP A 130 -3.45 -5.18 6.89
C ASP A 130 -3.72 -4.14 7.98
N LEU A 131 -4.99 -3.84 8.23
CA LEU A 131 -5.42 -3.10 9.40
C LEU A 131 -6.03 -4.05 10.44
N ILE A 132 -5.37 -4.15 11.58
CA ILE A 132 -5.77 -5.00 12.70
C ILE A 132 -6.47 -4.12 13.73
N ILE A 133 -7.68 -4.52 14.11
CA ILE A 133 -8.48 -3.89 15.15
C ILE A 133 -8.66 -4.90 16.27
N GLY A 134 -8.34 -4.49 17.49
CA GLY A 134 -8.46 -5.28 18.71
C GLY A 134 -9.29 -4.56 19.77
N SER A 135 -10.08 -5.32 20.53
CA SER A 135 -10.81 -4.81 21.69
C SER A 135 -10.94 -5.85 22.80
N GLU A 136 -11.27 -5.41 24.01
CA GLU A 136 -11.51 -6.30 25.15
C GLU A 136 -12.90 -6.95 25.11
N ASN A 137 -13.89 -6.30 24.48
CA ASN A 137 -15.28 -6.75 24.42
C ASN A 137 -15.96 -6.45 23.08
N GLU A 138 -17.04 -7.19 22.79
CA GLU A 138 -17.73 -7.17 21.50
C GLU A 138 -18.44 -5.84 21.22
N THR A 139 -18.92 -5.16 22.26
CA THR A 139 -19.61 -3.88 22.12
C THR A 139 -18.68 -2.78 21.63
N GLU A 140 -17.48 -2.68 22.21
CA GLU A 140 -16.44 -1.77 21.72
C GLU A 140 -15.97 -2.14 20.32
N HIS A 141 -15.79 -3.44 20.06
CA HIS A 141 -15.34 -3.94 18.76
C HIS A 141 -16.26 -3.48 17.62
N LYS A 142 -17.57 -3.64 17.83
CA LYS A 142 -18.59 -3.21 16.86
C LYS A 142 -18.55 -1.71 16.66
N LYS A 143 -18.43 -0.91 17.72
CA LYS A 143 -18.34 0.55 17.60
C LYS A 143 -17.13 0.98 16.75
N PHE A 144 -15.98 0.37 16.96
CA PHE A 144 -14.80 0.64 16.14
C PHE A 144 -15.09 0.31 14.67
N LEU A 145 -15.51 -0.92 14.37
CA LEU A 145 -15.80 -1.34 12.99
C LEU A 145 -16.85 -0.46 12.28
N PHE A 146 -17.93 -0.08 12.98
CA PHE A 146 -18.97 0.77 12.40
C PHE A 146 -18.48 2.19 12.12
N ASN A 147 -17.77 2.81 13.07
CA ASN A 147 -17.22 4.16 12.88
C ASN A 147 -16.23 4.19 11.71
N TYR A 148 -15.35 3.19 11.60
CA TYR A 148 -14.42 3.07 10.47
C TYR A 148 -15.14 2.90 9.13
N SER A 149 -16.22 2.11 9.10
CA SER A 149 -16.98 1.89 7.86
C SER A 149 -17.71 3.13 7.34
N GLU A 150 -18.02 4.09 8.22
CA GLU A 150 -18.69 5.35 7.86
C GLU A 150 -17.67 6.43 7.50
N GLU A 151 -16.53 6.51 8.19
CA GLU A 151 -15.44 7.43 7.83
C GLU A 151 -14.81 7.05 6.48
N SER A 152 -14.65 5.75 6.19
CA SER A 152 -14.11 5.30 4.89
C SER A 152 -14.99 5.67 3.69
N LYS A 153 -16.32 5.78 3.88
CA LYS A 153 -17.25 6.17 2.82
C LYS A 153 -17.27 7.67 2.52
N ASN A 154 -16.78 8.49 3.44
CA ASN A 154 -16.75 9.95 3.30
C ASN A 154 -15.44 10.45 2.66
N MET A 155 -14.52 9.54 2.30
CA MET A 155 -13.24 9.82 1.67
C MET A 155 -13.17 9.43 0.18
N ASP A 156 -14.25 8.86 -0.37
CA ASP A 156 -14.47 8.62 -1.81
C ASP A 156 -15.28 9.76 -2.45
#